data_AF-A0A1W2BI40-F1
#
_entry.id   AF-A0A1W2BI40-F1
#
_cell.length_a   1.000
_cell.length_b   1.000
_cell.length_c   1.000
_cell.angle_alpha   90.00
_cell.angle_beta   90.00
_cell.angle_gamma   90.00
#
_symmetry.space_group_name_H-M   'P 1'
#
loop_
_entity.id
_entity.type
_entity.pdbx_description
1 polymer ?
#
loop_
_entity_poly.entity_id
_entity_poly.type
_entity_poly.pdbx_seq_one_letter_code
_entity_poly.pdbx_strand_id
1 'polypeptide(L)'
;MASFTVDTAQVASSASDVSRISEDVETTVASMMSRLLSLQNQWQGEASSSFQDLINDWRATQRTVKESLDEIGRVLGEAGRTYDDTETSVKSTMRPGR
;
A
#
# COMPACT_ATOMS: atom_id res chain seq x y z
N MET A 1 -13.17 30.30 11.05
CA MET A 1 -12.34 29.77 9.95
C MET A 1 -11.31 28.85 10.56
N ALA A 2 -11.51 27.52 10.44
CA ALA A 2 -10.62 26.49 10.98
C ALA A 2 -10.76 25.13 10.23
N SER A 3 -11.49 25.07 9.11
CA SER A 3 -11.81 23.80 8.44
C SER A 3 -10.63 23.22 7.65
N PHE A 4 -9.91 24.06 6.89
CA PHE A 4 -8.82 23.60 6.02
C PHE A 4 -7.69 22.85 6.75
N THR A 5 -7.31 23.26 7.96
CA THR A 5 -6.21 22.61 8.71
C THR A 5 -6.64 21.29 9.37
N VAL A 6 -7.93 21.14 9.69
CA VAL A 6 -8.47 19.90 10.25
C VAL A 6 -8.57 18.83 9.16
N ASP A 7 -9.00 19.22 7.96
CA ASP A 7 -9.10 18.32 6.81
C ASP A 7 -7.72 17.79 6.39
N THR A 8 -6.66 18.61 6.42
CA THR A 8 -5.30 18.17 6.04
C THR A 8 -4.69 17.17 7.02
N ALA A 9 -4.83 17.39 8.33
CA ALA A 9 -4.35 16.45 9.34
C ALA A 9 -5.04 15.08 9.25
N GLN A 10 -6.34 15.07 8.94
CA GLN A 10 -7.11 13.83 8.75
C GLN A 10 -6.65 13.05 7.51
N VAL A 11 -6.35 13.74 6.41
CA VAL A 11 -5.83 13.11 5.18
C VAL A 11 -4.43 12.53 5.42
N ALA A 12 -3.54 13.25 6.09
CA ALA A 12 -2.21 12.75 6.44
C ALA A 12 -2.26 11.51 7.34
N SER A 13 -3.15 11.51 8.35
CA SER A 13 -3.40 10.32 9.18
C SER A 13 -3.92 9.14 8.36
N SER A 14 -4.90 9.39 7.48
CA SER A 14 -5.48 8.35 6.62
C SER A 14 -4.45 7.75 5.67
N ALA A 15 -3.56 8.57 5.12
CA ALA A 15 -2.47 8.11 4.27
C ALA A 15 -1.51 7.18 5.03
N SER A 16 -1.12 7.56 6.25
CA SER A 16 -0.28 6.74 7.13
C SER A 16 -0.93 5.40 7.48
N ASP A 17 -2.23 5.41 7.78
CA ASP A 17 -2.98 4.18 8.07
C ASP A 17 -3.07 3.25 6.86
N VAL A 18 -3.31 3.80 5.66
CA VAL A 18 -3.34 3.00 4.42
C VAL A 18 -1.95 2.43 4.08
N SER A 19 -0.86 3.19 4.31
CA SER A 19 0.50 2.66 4.15
C SER A 19 0.76 1.47 5.08
N ARG A 20 0.35 1.56 6.35
CA ARG A 20 0.48 0.45 7.31
C ARG A 20 -0.32 -0.78 6.86
N ILE A 21 -1.57 -0.57 6.44
CA ILE A 21 -2.41 -1.67 5.91
C ILE A 21 -1.74 -2.31 4.69
N SER A 22 -1.11 -1.52 3.82
CA SER A 22 -0.41 -2.02 2.64
C SER A 22 0.76 -2.93 3.04
N GLU A 23 1.59 -2.53 3.99
CA GLU A 23 2.69 -3.34 4.52
C GLU A 23 2.20 -4.66 5.15
N ASP A 24 1.08 -4.61 5.88
CA ASP A 24 0.46 -5.80 6.48
C ASP A 24 -0.06 -6.76 5.40
N VAL A 25 -0.66 -6.24 4.33
CA VAL A 25 -1.12 -7.04 3.18
C VAL A 25 0.07 -7.69 2.47
N GLU A 26 1.14 -6.95 2.19
CA GLU A 26 2.35 -7.53 1.57
C GLU A 26 2.92 -8.67 2.42
N THR A 27 3.02 -8.47 3.73
CA THR A 27 3.51 -9.47 4.69
C THR A 27 2.63 -10.72 4.68
N THR A 28 1.31 -10.53 4.66
CA THR A 28 0.34 -11.63 4.63
C THR A 28 0.42 -12.42 3.33
N VAL A 29 0.53 -11.72 2.19
CA VAL A 29 0.67 -12.33 0.86
C VAL A 29 1.98 -13.13 0.75
N ALA A 30 3.09 -12.57 1.24
CA ALA A 30 4.38 -13.26 1.29
C ALA A 30 4.33 -14.51 2.19
N SER A 31 3.64 -14.42 3.33
CA SER A 31 3.45 -15.55 4.25
C SER A 31 2.66 -16.69 3.61
N MET A 32 1.63 -16.38 2.82
CA MET A 32 0.88 -17.38 2.07
C MET A 32 1.77 -18.08 1.04
N MET A 33 2.60 -17.34 0.31
CA MET A 33 3.55 -17.92 -0.64
C MET A 33 4.53 -18.90 0.03
N SER A 34 5.10 -18.51 1.18
CA SER A 34 5.97 -19.38 1.98
C SER A 34 5.27 -20.69 2.37
N ARG A 35 4.00 -20.59 2.79
CA ARG A 35 3.21 -21.77 3.17
C ARG A 35 2.89 -22.68 2.00
N LEU A 36 2.58 -22.13 0.82
CA LEU A 36 2.39 -22.92 -0.39
C LEU A 36 3.67 -23.66 -0.79
N LEU A 37 4.83 -22.99 -0.78
CA LEU A 37 6.12 -23.64 -1.05
C LEU A 37 6.46 -24.74 -0.04
N SER A 38 6.12 -24.56 1.24
CA SER A 38 6.30 -25.60 2.26
C SER A 38 5.44 -26.84 1.96
N LEU A 39 4.19 -26.64 1.55
CA LEU A 39 3.26 -27.71 1.19
C LEU A 39 3.67 -28.44 -0.12
N GLN A 40 4.32 -27.74 -1.05
CA GLN A 40 4.83 -28.32 -2.30
C GLN A 40 5.71 -29.54 -2.05
N ASN A 41 6.56 -29.47 -1.03
CA ASN A 41 7.48 -30.56 -0.68
C ASN A 41 6.75 -31.81 -0.15
N GLN A 42 5.48 -31.67 0.26
CA GLN A 42 4.66 -32.75 0.79
C GLN A 42 3.83 -33.46 -0.30
N TRP A 43 3.58 -32.82 -1.44
CA TRP A 43 2.76 -33.38 -2.53
C TRP A 43 3.66 -33.90 -3.64
N GLN A 44 3.95 -35.20 -3.61
CA GLN A 44 4.74 -35.91 -4.62
C GLN A 44 3.82 -36.71 -5.57
N GLY A 45 4.31 -36.98 -6.78
CA GLY A 45 3.58 -37.75 -7.79
C GLY A 45 2.71 -36.88 -8.72
N GLU A 46 1.68 -37.46 -9.31
CA GLU A 46 0.85 -36.82 -10.35
C GLU A 46 0.13 -35.54 -9.86
N ALA A 47 -0.10 -35.40 -8.55
CA ALA A 47 -0.67 -34.19 -7.96
C ALA A 47 0.30 -33.00 -7.89
N SER A 48 1.61 -33.20 -8.14
CA SER A 48 2.61 -32.13 -8.04
C SER A 48 2.48 -31.10 -9.16
N SER A 49 2.03 -31.49 -10.36
CA SER A 49 1.83 -30.58 -11.48
C SER A 49 0.71 -29.58 -11.19
N SER A 50 -0.45 -30.06 -10.77
CA SER A 50 -1.59 -29.20 -10.40
C SER A 50 -1.24 -28.25 -9.25
N PHE A 51 -0.39 -28.67 -8.31
CA PHE A 51 0.07 -27.80 -7.24
C PHE A 51 1.10 -26.77 -7.70
N GLN A 52 1.94 -27.13 -8.67
CA GLN A 52 2.86 -26.21 -9.33
C GLN A 52 2.10 -25.09 -10.05
N ASP A 53 1.00 -25.44 -10.72
CA ASP A 53 0.12 -24.49 -11.39
C ASP A 53 -0.54 -23.54 -10.38
N LEU A 54 -1.05 -24.08 -9.26
CA LEU A 54 -1.60 -23.26 -8.16
C LEU A 54 -0.56 -22.25 -7.60
N ILE A 55 0.70 -22.67 -7.45
CA ILE A 55 1.78 -21.77 -7.00
C ILE A 55 2.03 -20.67 -8.03
N ASN A 56 1.98 -20.99 -9.33
CA ASN A 56 2.19 -20.01 -10.39
C ASN A 56 1.05 -18.98 -10.43
N ASP A 57 -0.19 -19.43 -10.31
CA ASP A 57 -1.37 -18.56 -10.24
C ASP A 57 -1.30 -17.63 -9.02
N TRP A 58 -0.86 -18.16 -7.87
CA TRP A 58 -0.65 -17.36 -6.69
C TRP A 58 0.46 -16.32 -6.86
N ARG A 59 1.58 -16.66 -7.51
CA ARG A 59 2.65 -15.70 -7.83
C ARG A 59 2.15 -14.57 -8.74
N ALA A 60 1.28 -14.87 -9.69
CA ALA A 60 0.66 -13.84 -10.54
C ALA A 60 -0.23 -12.92 -9.69
N THR A 61 -1.07 -13.49 -8.82
CA THR A 61 -1.93 -12.73 -7.91
C THR A 61 -1.12 -11.83 -6.96
N GLN A 62 -0.05 -12.35 -6.37
CA GLN A 62 0.86 -11.57 -5.51
C GLN A 62 1.42 -10.34 -6.22
N ARG A 63 1.75 -10.47 -7.51
CA ARG A 63 2.25 -9.34 -8.31
C ARG A 63 1.19 -8.26 -8.47
N THR A 64 -0.04 -8.64 -8.80
CA THR A 64 -1.16 -7.70 -8.93
C THR A 64 -1.46 -6.99 -7.62
N VAL A 65 -1.39 -7.69 -6.48
CA VAL A 65 -1.54 -7.07 -5.17
C VAL A 65 -0.45 -6.04 -4.95
N LYS A 66 0.82 -6.39 -5.19
CA LYS A 66 1.93 -5.47 -5.05
C LYS A 66 1.76 -4.22 -5.92
N GLU A 67 1.46 -4.39 -7.20
CA GLU A 67 1.23 -3.28 -8.13
C GLU A 67 0.13 -2.33 -7.65
N SER A 68 -0.95 -2.89 -7.09
CA SER A 68 -2.06 -2.10 -6.53
C SER A 68 -1.64 -1.31 -5.29
N LEU A 69 -0.84 -1.90 -4.41
CA LEU A 69 -0.34 -1.24 -3.20
C LEU A 69 0.72 -0.17 -3.53
N ASP A 70 1.59 -0.43 -4.50
CA ASP A 70 2.55 0.56 -5.02
C ASP A 70 1.81 1.78 -5.61
N GLU A 71 0.73 1.56 -6.35
CA GLU A 71 -0.11 2.64 -6.88
C GLU A 71 -0.78 3.45 -5.77
N ILE A 72 -1.36 2.78 -4.77
CA ILE A 72 -1.94 3.43 -3.59
C ILE A 72 -0.88 4.30 -2.88
N GLY A 73 0.30 3.75 -2.63
CA GLY A 73 1.41 4.48 -2.00
C GLY A 73 1.83 5.71 -2.80
N ARG A 74 1.90 5.59 -4.14
CA ARG A 74 2.22 6.72 -5.03
C ARG A 74 1.17 7.82 -4.93
N VAL A 75 -0.12 7.48 -5.06
CA VAL A 75 -1.23 8.45 -5.02
C VAL A 75 -1.30 9.16 -3.67
N LEU A 76 -1.13 8.43 -2.56
CA LEU A 76 -1.13 9.01 -1.22
C LEU A 76 0.10 9.92 -0.99
N GLY A 77 1.27 9.54 -1.50
CA GLY A 77 2.47 10.37 -1.43
C GLY A 77 2.35 11.66 -2.25
N GLU A 78 1.72 11.60 -3.43
CA GLU A 78 1.40 12.78 -4.25
C GLU A 78 0.39 13.70 -3.57
N ALA A 79 -0.66 13.11 -2.98
CA ALA A 79 -1.64 13.84 -2.20
C ALA A 79 -0.97 14.59 -1.04
N GLY A 80 -0.14 13.90 -0.23
CA GLY A 80 0.59 14.50 0.89
C GLY A 80 1.44 15.71 0.49
N ARG A 81 2.23 15.60 -0.59
CA ARG A 81 3.04 16.72 -1.10
C ARG A 81 2.19 17.92 -1.54
N THR A 82 1.10 17.65 -2.26
CA THR A 82 0.18 18.70 -2.72
C THR A 82 -0.43 19.46 -1.53
N TYR A 83 -0.72 18.76 -0.44
CA TYR A 83 -1.24 19.38 0.78
C TYR A 83 -0.18 20.21 1.52
N ASP A 84 1.05 19.71 1.67
CA ASP A 84 2.16 20.45 2.29
C ASP A 84 2.48 21.77 1.55
N ASP A 85 2.49 21.72 0.21
CA ASP A 85 2.70 22.90 -0.63
C ASP A 85 1.56 23.92 -0.48
N THR A 86 0.31 23.44 -0.42
CA THR A 86 -0.88 24.27 -0.24
C THR A 86 -0.86 24.96 1.13
N GLU A 87 -0.54 24.23 2.20
CA GLU A 87 -0.48 24.80 3.55
C GLU A 87 0.64 25.85 3.66
N THR A 88 1.80 25.59 3.06
CA THR A 88 2.93 26.52 3.02
C THR A 88 2.56 27.82 2.30
N SER A 89 1.85 27.71 1.17
CA SER A 89 1.35 28.86 0.39
C SER A 89 0.30 29.68 1.16
N VAL A 90 -0.63 29.02 1.84
CA VAL A 90 -1.63 29.71 2.67
C VAL A 90 -0.97 30.42 3.85
N LYS A 91 -0.02 29.77 4.55
CA LYS A 91 0.74 30.38 5.66
C LYS A 91 1.53 31.61 5.22
N SER A 92 2.11 31.59 4.03
CA SER A 92 2.88 32.74 3.51
C SER A 92 1.96 33.92 3.16
N THR A 93 0.78 33.65 2.58
CA THR A 93 -0.24 34.66 2.26
C THR A 93 -0.87 35.26 3.52
N MET A 94 -1.03 34.45 4.58
CA MET A 94 -1.62 34.88 5.85
C MET A 94 -0.65 35.62 6.77
N ARG A 95 0.66 35.63 6.51
CA ARG A 95 1.59 36.58 7.16
C ARG A 95 1.50 37.91 6.42
N PRO A 96 0.83 38.94 6.97
CA PRO A 96 0.84 40.26 6.35
C PRO A 96 2.28 40.75 6.28
N GLY A 97 2.65 41.41 5.20
CA GLY A 97 3.92 42.15 5.11
C GLY A 97 4.11 42.99 6.37
N ARG A 98 5.29 42.90 6.98
CA ARG A 98 5.67 43.76 8.11
C ARG A 98 5.60 45.21 7.73
#